data_AF-A0A315VYF9-F1
#
_entry.id   AF-A0A315VYF9-F1
#
_cell.length_a   1.000
_cell.length_b   1.000
_cell.length_c   1.000
_cell.angle_alpha   90.00
_cell.angle_beta   90.00
_cell.angle_gamma   90.00
#
_symmetry.space_group_name_H-M   'P 1'
#
loop_
_entity.id
_entity.type
_entity.pdbx_description
1 polymer ?
#
loop_
_entity_poly.entity_id
_entity_poly.type
_entity_poly.pdbx_seq_one_letter_code
_entity_poly.pdbx_strand_id
1 'polypeptide(L)'
;MRVRVFVTPLQSARLEAITGRQGCYGDQGHRRGAQHLWEALKFKHIEGLDRGLGPRRLLPASLGSSRAHSHMGALRGPGVQASLAEAQSLHCHWTDLVPLSTMLPNAYCAAWVTVSFHSDPAMTKSYEFNWQKHLPEFMQEGASFDRFDEDPYLFEPNCQMKVDEYGFFITWKSEGKEGQVLECSLINSIRVGAVPKDPKILSSFEAIGKTEADLEGCIICICSGTDLVNLSFMFMVAESPDTARKWIEGLRSVIHNFKANNVCPMTCLKKHWMRMCFLTNVNGKIPVRGITRTFASGKTEKGIFQALKDLGLPSGKNDEIEPSDFTFDIFYALTQKICPRTDIEELFKKINGNKTDYLTVDQLVSFLNENQRDPRLNEILFPFYDPKRATQIIEKYERDEELKKKGRMSSDGFCRYLMSDENAPVFLDRLELYQDMDQPLAHYFISSSHNTYLTGRQFGGKSSVEMYRQVLLSGCRCVELDCWDGKGEDQEPIITHGKAMCTDILFKDVIQAIKETAFVTSDYPVILSFENHCSKLQQYKMAKYCEELFGDLLLRQPLENYPMDPGHPLPSPNDLKRKILIKNKRLKPEVEQSTYKVQTLNFILR
;
A
#
# COMPACT_ATOMS: atom_id res chain seq x y z
N MET A 1 11.78 20.19 15.34
CA MET A 1 11.51 19.87 13.92
C MET A 1 10.24 19.02 13.82
N ARG A 2 9.34 19.29 12.86
CA ARG A 2 8.27 18.35 12.49
C ARG A 2 8.65 17.72 11.15
N VAL A 3 8.89 16.41 11.13
CA VAL A 3 9.10 15.67 9.88
C VAL A 3 7.75 15.51 9.19
N ARG A 4 7.57 16.15 8.03
CA ARG A 4 6.45 15.81 7.13
C ARG A 4 6.91 14.63 6.29
N VAL A 5 6.34 13.45 6.54
CA VAL A 5 6.43 12.31 5.63
C VAL A 5 5.58 12.66 4.40
N PHE A 6 6.20 12.70 3.23
CA PHE A 6 5.45 12.80 1.97
C PHE A 6 4.85 11.43 1.65
N VAL A 7 3.53 11.39 1.55
CA VAL A 7 2.72 10.20 1.32
C VAL A 7 2.32 10.20 -0.16
N THR A 8 2.48 9.08 -0.87
CA THR A 8 2.18 9.02 -2.31
C THR A 8 0.66 9.09 -2.58
N PRO A 9 0.21 9.48 -3.79
CA PRO A 9 -1.22 9.62 -4.08
C PRO A 9 -2.06 8.36 -3.80
N LEU A 10 -1.50 7.16 -4.06
CA LEU A 10 -2.16 5.89 -3.75
C LEU A 10 -2.31 5.63 -2.23
N GLN A 11 -1.37 6.11 -1.42
CA GLN A 11 -1.47 6.03 0.03
C GLN A 11 -2.45 7.08 0.60
N SER A 12 -2.64 8.22 -0.07
CA SER A 12 -3.69 9.20 0.28
C SER A 12 -5.09 8.57 0.18
N ALA A 13 -5.37 7.86 -0.92
CA ALA A 13 -6.63 7.14 -1.11
C ALA A 13 -6.85 6.03 -0.07
N ARG A 14 -5.77 5.37 0.40
CA ARG A 14 -5.85 4.37 1.50
C ARG A 14 -6.02 4.99 2.89
N LEU A 15 -5.58 6.23 3.12
CA LEU A 15 -5.73 6.92 4.39
C LEU A 15 -7.14 7.51 4.59
N GLU A 16 -7.77 8.05 3.55
CA GLU A 16 -9.14 8.58 3.64
C GLU A 16 -10.16 7.48 3.97
N ALA A 17 -9.95 6.26 3.48
CA ALA A 17 -10.77 5.09 3.81
C ALA A 17 -10.70 4.66 5.29
N ILE A 18 -9.61 4.97 6.00
CA ILE A 18 -9.44 4.65 7.42
C ILE A 18 -10.20 5.66 8.30
N THR A 19 -10.35 6.90 7.86
CA THR A 19 -11.13 7.93 8.56
C THR A 19 -12.59 7.92 8.11
N GLY A 20 -13.35 6.93 8.59
CA GLY A 20 -14.77 6.77 8.26
C GLY A 20 -15.63 8.01 8.56
N ARG A 21 -15.83 8.86 7.53
CA ARG A 21 -16.85 9.91 7.48
C ARG A 21 -17.70 9.71 6.23
N GLN A 22 -18.84 9.04 6.40
CA GLN A 22 -19.91 9.08 5.42
C GLN A 22 -20.44 10.52 5.32
N GLY A 23 -20.19 11.16 4.18
CA GLY A 23 -20.70 12.49 3.87
C GLY A 23 -22.16 12.46 3.44
N CYS A 24 -23.09 12.29 4.37
CA CYS A 24 -24.45 12.77 4.17
C CYS A 24 -24.46 14.27 4.44
N TYR A 25 -24.59 15.11 3.40
CA TYR A 25 -25.28 16.41 3.47
C TYR A 25 -25.41 17.00 2.06
N GLY A 26 -26.65 17.05 1.57
CA GLY A 26 -27.07 18.14 0.70
C GLY A 26 -28.06 18.99 1.50
N ASP A 27 -27.79 20.29 1.67
CA ASP A 27 -28.68 21.35 1.19
C ASP A 27 -27.94 22.72 1.20
N GLN A 28 -28.63 23.76 0.73
CA GLN A 28 -28.03 25.00 0.24
C GLN A 28 -27.63 26.02 1.32
N GLY A 29 -26.46 26.62 1.12
CA GLY A 29 -26.32 28.08 1.04
C GLY A 29 -26.20 28.90 2.32
N HIS A 30 -25.00 29.47 2.55
CA HIS A 30 -24.85 30.94 2.60
C HIS A 30 -23.39 31.39 2.39
N ARG A 31 -23.21 32.62 1.86
CA ARG A 31 -21.91 33.28 1.72
C ARG A 31 -21.48 33.94 3.03
N ARG A 32 -20.15 34.06 3.21
CA ARG A 32 -19.34 35.01 4.04
C ARG A 32 -18.57 34.34 5.18
N GLY A 33 -17.35 34.83 5.42
CA GLY A 33 -16.61 34.61 6.67
C GLY A 33 -15.32 33.79 6.56
N ALA A 34 -14.31 34.31 5.85
CA ALA A 34 -12.94 33.82 5.99
C ALA A 34 -12.17 34.71 6.98
N GLN A 35 -12.11 34.33 8.27
CA GLN A 35 -11.07 34.73 9.23
C GLN A 35 -11.32 34.09 10.62
N HIS A 36 -10.22 33.88 11.36
CA HIS A 36 -10.14 33.40 12.76
C HIS A 36 -10.69 31.99 13.09
N LEU A 37 -9.76 31.05 13.28
CA LEU A 37 -9.67 30.19 14.49
C LEU A 37 -8.41 29.32 14.44
N TRP A 38 -7.28 29.87 14.91
CA TRP A 38 -6.07 29.09 15.19
C TRP A 38 -5.50 29.43 16.57
N GLU A 39 -6.34 29.33 17.60
CA GLU A 39 -5.92 29.40 19.00
C GLU A 39 -7.03 28.86 19.92
N ALA A 40 -6.88 27.61 20.38
CA ALA A 40 -7.44 27.04 21.62
C ALA A 40 -7.26 25.52 21.60
N LEU A 41 -6.29 25.00 22.37
CA LEU A 41 -6.32 23.70 23.07
C LEU A 41 -4.98 23.47 23.79
N LYS A 42 -4.84 24.09 24.96
CA LYS A 42 -3.77 23.81 25.93
C LYS A 42 -4.35 23.95 27.34
N PHE A 43 -4.31 22.85 28.12
CA PHE A 43 -4.68 22.76 29.56
C PHE A 43 -6.16 23.07 29.90
N LYS A 44 -6.88 22.25 30.68
CA LYS A 44 -6.55 21.73 32.02
C LYS A 44 -7.35 20.45 32.38
N HIS A 45 -6.77 19.63 33.25
CA HIS A 45 -7.52 18.79 34.20
C HIS A 45 -8.10 19.67 35.33
N ILE A 46 -9.29 19.32 35.86
CA ILE A 46 -9.60 19.14 37.31
C ILE A 46 -11.07 18.71 37.48
N GLU A 47 -11.36 18.15 38.66
CA GLU A 47 -12.53 17.39 39.09
C GLU A 47 -13.85 18.19 39.28
N GLY A 48 -14.99 17.48 39.26
CA GLY A 48 -15.83 17.36 40.47
C GLY A 48 -17.04 18.29 40.71
N LEU A 49 -18.24 17.67 40.75
CA LEU A 49 -19.40 17.95 41.63
C LEU A 49 -20.36 19.17 41.39
N ASP A 50 -21.53 18.81 40.82
CA ASP A 50 -22.87 18.79 41.47
C ASP A 50 -23.83 20.03 41.52
N ARG A 51 -25.13 19.69 41.31
CA ARG A 51 -26.44 20.34 41.67
C ARG A 51 -27.17 21.38 40.80
N GLY A 52 -28.39 20.97 40.41
CA GLY A 52 -29.62 21.78 40.36
C GLY A 52 -30.46 21.54 39.08
N LEU A 53 -31.79 21.37 39.06
CA LEU A 53 -32.89 21.26 40.06
C LEU A 53 -34.04 20.40 39.42
N GLY A 54 -34.97 19.84 40.21
CA GLY A 54 -36.06 18.93 39.74
C GLY A 54 -37.29 19.62 39.10
N PRO A 55 -38.54 19.07 39.14
CA PRO A 55 -39.04 18.00 40.04
C PRO A 55 -40.12 17.00 39.47
N ARG A 56 -40.65 16.13 40.37
CA ARG A 56 -41.85 15.24 40.28
C ARG A 56 -41.61 13.85 39.62
N ARG A 57 -42.17 12.72 40.10
CA ARG A 57 -43.29 12.47 41.06
C ARG A 57 -43.18 11.07 41.73
N LEU A 58 -43.81 10.93 42.91
CA LEU A 58 -44.30 9.71 43.59
C LEU A 58 -43.33 8.77 44.37
N LEU A 59 -43.86 8.31 45.51
CA LEU A 59 -43.36 7.46 46.61
C LEU A 59 -44.16 6.12 46.63
N PRO A 60 -44.02 5.17 47.59
CA PRO A 60 -43.00 4.96 48.66
C PRO A 60 -42.48 3.48 48.75
N ALA A 61 -41.50 3.20 49.65
CA ALA A 61 -41.62 2.18 50.73
C ALA A 61 -40.35 2.00 51.61
N SER A 62 -40.54 1.95 52.94
CA SER A 62 -39.69 1.36 54.04
C SER A 62 -38.20 1.76 54.21
N LEU A 63 -37.57 1.68 55.40
CA LEU A 63 -37.94 1.92 56.83
C LEU A 63 -36.66 1.77 57.69
N GLY A 64 -36.53 2.48 58.82
CA GLY A 64 -35.40 2.38 59.79
C GLY A 64 -34.26 3.39 59.53
N SER A 65 -33.89 4.37 60.37
CA SER A 65 -33.61 4.43 61.84
C SER A 65 -32.29 3.71 62.23
N SER A 66 -31.37 4.25 63.05
CA SER A 66 -31.33 5.52 63.82
C SER A 66 -29.92 5.86 64.37
N ARG A 67 -29.72 7.10 64.86
CA ARG A 67 -28.75 7.62 65.90
C ARG A 67 -27.26 7.18 65.85
N ALA A 68 -26.24 8.06 65.83
CA ALA A 68 -25.89 9.27 66.61
C ALA A 68 -25.43 9.04 68.06
N HIS A 69 -24.13 9.23 68.36
CA HIS A 69 -23.65 10.37 69.17
C HIS A 69 -22.10 10.50 69.27
N SER A 70 -21.69 11.69 69.74
CA SER A 70 -20.37 12.30 69.84
C SER A 70 -19.67 12.12 71.21
N HIS A 71 -18.33 12.34 71.28
CA HIS A 71 -17.74 13.17 72.35
C HIS A 71 -16.35 13.75 72.04
N MET A 72 -16.03 14.87 72.71
CA MET A 72 -14.73 15.57 72.70
C MET A 72 -13.97 15.32 74.01
N GLY A 73 -12.64 15.55 74.00
CA GLY A 73 -11.83 15.75 75.21
C GLY A 73 -10.41 16.22 74.84
N ALA A 74 -9.88 17.22 75.55
CA ALA A 74 -8.57 17.84 75.30
C ALA A 74 -7.82 18.12 76.61
N LEU A 75 -6.50 18.41 76.56
CA LEU A 75 -5.77 19.45 77.35
C LEU A 75 -4.22 19.36 77.20
N ARG A 76 -3.56 20.53 76.94
CA ARG A 76 -2.23 21.10 77.36
C ARG A 76 -1.07 20.15 77.77
N GLY A 77 0.23 20.30 77.43
CA GLY A 77 1.11 21.47 77.10
C GLY A 77 2.07 21.82 78.28
N PRO A 78 3.25 22.49 78.18
CA PRO A 78 4.03 22.99 77.02
C PRO A 78 5.59 22.75 77.07
N GLY A 79 6.36 23.28 76.10
CA GLY A 79 7.84 23.39 76.10
C GLY A 79 8.36 24.31 74.97
N VAL A 80 9.46 25.05 75.14
CA VAL A 80 9.75 26.30 74.37
C VAL A 80 11.12 26.33 73.66
N GLN A 81 11.10 26.74 72.37
CA GLN A 81 12.12 27.38 71.48
C GLN A 81 13.62 27.02 71.51
N ALA A 82 14.19 26.78 70.31
CA ALA A 82 15.27 27.61 69.71
C ALA A 82 15.47 27.33 68.20
N SER A 83 16.05 28.28 67.47
CA SER A 83 16.39 28.26 66.02
C SER A 83 17.92 28.13 65.80
N LEU A 84 18.54 27.99 64.61
CA LEU A 84 18.22 28.26 63.19
C LEU A 84 18.43 26.97 62.31
N ALA A 85 18.47 26.91 60.96
CA ALA A 85 18.73 27.90 59.90
C ALA A 85 18.08 27.57 58.52
N GLU A 86 18.44 28.38 57.51
CA GLU A 86 18.13 28.34 56.07
C GLU A 86 19.11 27.42 55.30
N ALA A 87 18.87 26.92 54.08
CA ALA A 87 18.69 27.69 52.84
C ALA A 87 18.14 26.88 51.64
N GLN A 88 17.62 27.57 50.62
CA GLN A 88 17.14 27.01 49.36
C GLN A 88 18.03 27.42 48.15
N SER A 89 17.95 26.59 47.10
CA SER A 89 17.98 26.96 45.67
C SER A 89 19.30 26.94 44.85
N LEU A 90 19.18 26.24 43.70
CA LEU A 90 19.59 26.59 42.33
C LEU A 90 21.07 26.52 41.83
N HIS A 91 21.18 25.77 40.72
CA HIS A 91 22.09 25.89 39.55
C HIS A 91 23.62 25.67 39.69
N CYS A 92 24.16 24.83 38.79
CA CYS A 92 25.27 25.07 37.84
C CYS A 92 25.38 23.83 36.92
N HIS A 93 25.42 23.94 35.59
CA HIS A 93 26.59 24.24 34.73
C HIS A 93 27.77 23.28 34.90
N TRP A 94 28.15 22.60 33.80
CA TRP A 94 29.44 21.94 33.62
C TRP A 94 29.95 22.16 32.19
N THR A 95 30.97 23.01 32.10
CA THR A 95 32.06 22.90 31.12
C THR A 95 33.33 22.68 31.91
N ASP A 96 34.25 21.84 31.41
CA ASP A 96 35.66 22.21 31.22
C ASP A 96 36.49 21.02 30.68
N LEU A 97 37.50 21.37 29.87
CA LEU A 97 38.61 20.52 29.41
C LEU A 97 39.74 20.61 30.49
N VAL A 98 40.90 19.96 30.50
CA VAL A 98 41.86 19.46 29.48
C VAL A 98 42.81 18.42 30.19
N PRO A 99 44.00 18.06 29.65
CA PRO A 99 44.34 17.03 28.65
C PRO A 99 44.96 15.73 29.23
N LEU A 100 45.13 14.70 28.38
CA LEU A 100 46.43 13.99 28.33
C LEU A 100 46.74 13.55 26.89
N SER A 101 48.03 13.52 26.55
CA SER A 101 48.56 13.28 25.20
C SER A 101 49.00 11.82 24.96
N THR A 102 49.45 11.56 23.73
CA THR A 102 50.18 10.35 23.25
C THR A 102 49.44 9.01 23.21
N MET A 103 48.92 8.67 22.02
CA MET A 103 49.30 7.46 21.28
C MET A 103 49.21 7.69 19.75
N LEU A 104 50.04 6.98 18.98
CA LEU A 104 50.23 7.11 17.53
C LEU A 104 49.29 6.18 16.72
N PRO A 105 49.14 6.37 15.40
CA PRO A 105 47.98 5.87 14.66
C PRO A 105 48.16 4.47 14.08
N ASN A 106 47.06 3.72 13.97
CA ASN A 106 46.96 2.56 13.08
C ASN A 106 46.01 2.84 11.91
N ALA A 107 46.43 2.40 10.73
CA ALA A 107 45.91 2.77 9.43
C ALA A 107 44.39 2.59 9.24
N TYR A 108 43.72 3.68 8.87
CA TYR A 108 42.54 3.59 8.02
C TYR A 108 43.00 3.50 6.56
N CYS A 109 42.77 2.35 5.93
CA CYS A 109 42.88 2.23 4.47
C CYS A 109 41.77 3.05 3.81
N ALA A 110 42.04 4.32 3.54
CA ALA A 110 41.25 5.10 2.59
C ALA A 110 41.47 4.47 1.20
N ALA A 111 40.48 3.71 0.73
CA ALA A 111 40.43 3.24 -0.65
C ALA A 111 40.21 4.45 -1.57
N TRP A 112 41.31 5.01 -2.08
CA TRP A 112 41.26 6.02 -3.13
C TRP A 112 40.74 5.38 -4.41
N VAL A 113 39.43 5.49 -4.64
CA VAL A 113 38.82 5.17 -5.93
C VAL A 113 39.23 6.26 -6.91
N THR A 114 40.34 6.04 -7.61
CA THR A 114 40.83 6.93 -8.67
C THR A 114 39.89 6.86 -9.87
N VAL A 115 38.79 7.61 -9.84
CA VAL A 115 37.90 7.78 -10.99
C VAL A 115 38.57 8.71 -12.00
N SER A 116 39.10 8.14 -13.07
CA SER A 116 39.69 8.88 -14.19
C SER A 116 38.60 9.63 -14.97
N PHE A 117 38.31 10.88 -14.58
CA PHE A 117 37.41 11.76 -15.32
C PHE A 117 38.00 12.10 -16.70
N HIS A 118 37.57 11.37 -17.73
CA HIS A 118 37.55 11.92 -19.08
C HIS A 118 36.40 12.92 -19.15
N SER A 119 36.73 14.16 -19.47
CA SER A 119 35.83 15.31 -19.39
C SER A 119 34.82 15.35 -20.54
N ASP A 120 33.66 14.74 -20.32
CA ASP A 120 32.40 15.24 -20.88
C ASP A 120 31.70 16.03 -19.75
N PRO A 121 31.30 17.29 -19.94
CA PRO A 121 30.59 18.04 -18.89
C PRO A 121 29.36 17.24 -18.44
N ALA A 122 29.14 17.12 -17.13
CA ALA A 122 27.96 16.44 -16.62
C ALA A 122 26.71 17.21 -17.10
N MET A 123 26.06 16.70 -18.15
CA MET A 123 24.82 17.22 -18.72
C MET A 123 23.63 16.46 -18.13
N THR A 124 22.52 17.15 -17.89
CA THR A 124 21.26 16.49 -17.52
C THR A 124 20.79 15.60 -18.67
N LYS A 125 20.78 14.29 -18.43
CA LYS A 125 20.38 13.28 -19.43
C LYS A 125 18.87 13.13 -19.46
N SER A 126 18.35 12.66 -20.60
CA SER A 126 16.97 12.19 -20.67
C SER A 126 16.80 11.00 -19.73
N TYR A 127 15.81 11.06 -18.85
CA TYR A 127 15.37 9.90 -18.06
C TYR A 127 14.24 9.21 -18.80
N GLU A 128 14.37 7.90 -19.00
CA GLU A 128 13.31 7.05 -19.55
C GLU A 128 12.78 6.14 -18.46
N PHE A 129 11.56 6.41 -18.00
CA PHE A 129 10.92 5.60 -16.98
C PHE A 129 10.38 4.32 -17.59
N ASN A 130 11.23 3.28 -17.70
CA ASN A 130 10.78 1.98 -18.16
C ASN A 130 9.98 1.27 -17.05
N TRP A 131 8.67 1.55 -17.02
CA TRP A 131 7.69 0.87 -16.18
C TRP A 131 7.00 -0.30 -16.88
N GLN A 132 7.15 -0.45 -18.19
CA GLN A 132 6.48 -1.51 -18.93
C GLN A 132 7.16 -2.85 -18.66
N LYS A 133 6.36 -3.90 -18.51
CA LYS A 133 6.85 -5.28 -18.45
C LYS A 133 6.54 -5.97 -19.76
N HIS A 134 7.42 -6.87 -20.18
CA HIS A 134 7.14 -7.75 -21.32
C HIS A 134 5.87 -8.56 -21.02
N LEU A 135 4.85 -8.39 -21.87
CA LEU A 135 3.58 -9.10 -21.78
C LEU A 135 3.54 -10.22 -22.82
N PRO A 136 3.62 -11.50 -22.42
CA PRO A 136 3.48 -12.64 -23.32
C PRO A 136 2.30 -12.54 -24.30
N GLU A 137 2.57 -12.75 -25.58
CA GLU A 137 1.64 -12.53 -26.70
C GLU A 137 0.29 -13.23 -26.51
N PHE A 138 0.30 -14.48 -26.02
CA PHE A 138 -0.92 -15.27 -25.77
C PHE A 138 -1.94 -14.60 -24.82
N MET A 139 -1.49 -13.68 -23.95
CA MET A 139 -2.41 -12.94 -23.09
C MET A 139 -3.07 -11.76 -23.82
N GLN A 140 -2.45 -11.23 -24.87
CA GLN A 140 -3.00 -10.18 -25.74
C GLN A 140 -3.92 -10.77 -26.82
N GLU A 141 -3.53 -11.92 -27.40
CA GLU A 141 -4.38 -12.75 -28.26
C GLU A 141 -5.67 -13.15 -27.53
N GLY A 142 -5.53 -13.50 -26.25
CA GLY A 142 -6.63 -13.91 -25.38
C GLY A 142 -6.95 -15.39 -25.46
N ALA A 143 -7.82 -15.85 -24.57
CA ALA A 143 -8.35 -17.22 -24.59
C ALA A 143 -9.77 -17.30 -24.02
N SER A 144 -10.44 -18.42 -24.31
CA SER A 144 -11.76 -18.75 -23.79
C SER A 144 -11.64 -19.39 -22.41
N PHE A 145 -12.46 -18.94 -21.46
CA PHE A 145 -12.59 -19.49 -20.11
C PHE A 145 -14.05 -19.61 -19.72
N ASP A 146 -14.40 -20.55 -18.86
CA ASP A 146 -15.69 -20.48 -18.15
C ASP A 146 -15.48 -19.72 -16.84
N ARG A 147 -16.38 -18.79 -16.51
CA ARG A 147 -16.28 -17.98 -15.30
C ARG A 147 -17.41 -18.32 -14.34
N PHE A 148 -17.09 -18.39 -13.04
CA PHE A 148 -18.10 -18.56 -12.00
C PHE A 148 -17.87 -17.66 -10.77
N ASP A 149 -18.94 -17.50 -9.99
CA ASP A 149 -18.92 -16.89 -8.65
C ASP A 149 -19.95 -17.63 -7.77
N GLU A 150 -19.69 -17.71 -6.47
CA GLU A 150 -20.53 -18.42 -5.48
C GLU A 150 -21.57 -17.47 -4.85
N ASP A 151 -21.19 -16.23 -4.54
CA ASP A 151 -22.06 -15.24 -3.90
C ASP A 151 -21.76 -13.79 -4.36
N PRO A 152 -22.59 -13.19 -5.24
CA PRO A 152 -23.80 -13.75 -5.83
C PRO A 152 -23.49 -14.82 -6.88
N TYR A 153 -24.30 -15.89 -6.91
CA TYR A 153 -24.19 -16.95 -7.92
C TYR A 153 -24.08 -16.40 -9.34
N LEU A 154 -23.01 -16.81 -10.05
CA LEU A 154 -22.74 -16.46 -11.44
C LEU A 154 -22.15 -17.67 -12.17
N PHE A 155 -22.59 -17.87 -13.42
CA PHE A 155 -21.96 -18.78 -14.37
C PHE A 155 -21.98 -18.15 -15.77
N GLU A 156 -20.82 -18.04 -16.40
CA GLU A 156 -20.63 -17.43 -17.72
C GLU A 156 -19.68 -18.29 -18.56
N PRO A 157 -20.21 -19.20 -19.41
CA PRO A 157 -19.39 -20.06 -20.24
C PRO A 157 -18.77 -19.29 -21.43
N ASN A 158 -17.65 -19.80 -21.96
CA ASN A 158 -16.96 -19.27 -23.15
C ASN A 158 -16.62 -17.76 -23.09
N CYS A 159 -16.31 -17.28 -21.89
CA CYS A 159 -15.87 -15.92 -21.61
C CYS A 159 -14.51 -15.65 -22.27
N GLN A 160 -14.45 -14.68 -23.21
CA GLN A 160 -13.21 -14.32 -23.88
C GLN A 160 -12.40 -13.36 -23.00
N MET A 161 -11.28 -13.81 -22.45
CA MET A 161 -10.39 -13.04 -21.57
C MET A 161 -9.09 -12.66 -22.28
N LYS A 162 -8.64 -11.42 -22.09
CA LYS A 162 -7.36 -10.89 -22.59
C LYS A 162 -6.78 -9.81 -21.67
N VAL A 163 -5.49 -9.52 -21.81
CA VAL A 163 -4.76 -8.46 -21.12
C VAL A 163 -4.39 -7.37 -22.14
N ASP A 164 -4.54 -6.09 -21.78
CA ASP A 164 -4.15 -4.97 -22.67
C ASP A 164 -2.63 -4.87 -22.84
N GLU A 165 -2.18 -4.18 -23.89
CA GLU A 165 -0.77 -4.14 -24.30
C GLU A 165 0.20 -3.55 -23.26
N TYR A 166 -0.29 -2.83 -22.22
CA TYR A 166 0.53 -2.32 -21.11
C TYR A 166 0.40 -3.13 -19.82
N GLY A 167 -0.48 -4.15 -19.78
CA GLY A 167 -0.76 -4.93 -18.58
C GLY A 167 -1.50 -4.15 -17.48
N PHE A 168 -2.26 -3.10 -17.83
CA PHE A 168 -3.07 -2.34 -16.87
C PHE A 168 -4.34 -3.05 -16.43
N PHE A 169 -4.88 -3.91 -17.29
CA PHE A 169 -6.23 -4.44 -17.22
C PHE A 169 -6.29 -5.88 -17.74
N ILE A 170 -6.91 -6.75 -16.94
CA ILE A 170 -7.55 -7.97 -17.47
C ILE A 170 -8.94 -7.54 -17.94
N THR A 171 -9.29 -7.85 -19.18
CA THR A 171 -10.59 -7.56 -19.77
C THR A 171 -11.26 -8.86 -20.19
N TRP A 172 -12.58 -8.92 -20.06
CA TRP A 172 -13.34 -10.09 -20.53
C TRP A 172 -14.72 -9.71 -21.03
N LYS A 173 -15.26 -10.53 -21.94
CA LYS A 173 -16.63 -10.42 -22.43
C LYS A 173 -17.20 -11.81 -22.73
N SER A 174 -18.43 -12.03 -22.28
CA SER A 174 -19.22 -13.23 -22.58
C SER A 174 -20.33 -12.88 -23.56
N GLU A 175 -20.87 -13.87 -24.27
CA GLU A 175 -21.97 -13.63 -25.22
C GLU A 175 -23.19 -12.99 -24.52
N GLY A 176 -23.79 -11.98 -25.15
CA GLY A 176 -24.92 -11.24 -24.58
C GLY A 176 -24.60 -10.39 -23.33
N LYS A 177 -23.35 -10.29 -22.89
CA LYS A 177 -22.92 -9.46 -21.75
C LYS A 177 -22.19 -8.17 -22.18
N GLU A 178 -22.13 -7.22 -21.26
CA GLU A 178 -21.29 -6.02 -21.39
C GLU A 178 -19.80 -6.41 -21.26
N GLY A 179 -18.90 -5.60 -21.84
CA GLY A 179 -17.47 -5.73 -21.64
C GLY A 179 -17.08 -5.36 -20.20
N GLN A 180 -16.27 -6.22 -19.57
CA GLN A 180 -15.86 -6.07 -18.18
C GLN A 180 -14.33 -5.95 -18.06
N VAL A 181 -13.87 -5.38 -16.95
CA VAL A 181 -12.46 -5.06 -16.73
C VAL A 181 -12.10 -5.09 -15.24
N LEU A 182 -10.97 -5.72 -14.95
CA LEU A 182 -10.29 -5.76 -13.66
C LEU A 182 -8.92 -5.11 -13.82
N GLU A 183 -8.61 -4.16 -12.94
CA GLU A 183 -7.36 -3.42 -12.98
C GLU A 183 -6.24 -4.22 -12.32
N CYS A 184 -5.16 -4.52 -13.06
CA CYS A 184 -4.07 -5.38 -12.61
C CYS A 184 -3.39 -4.88 -11.33
N SER A 185 -3.30 -3.57 -11.13
CA SER A 185 -2.77 -2.94 -9.91
C SER A 185 -3.65 -3.10 -8.67
N LEU A 186 -4.87 -3.64 -8.81
CA LEU A 186 -5.74 -4.05 -7.70
C LEU A 186 -5.67 -5.56 -7.42
N ILE A 187 -4.87 -6.33 -8.17
CA ILE A 187 -4.75 -7.78 -7.97
C ILE A 187 -3.70 -8.06 -6.90
N ASN A 188 -4.14 -8.66 -5.80
CA ASN A 188 -3.29 -9.01 -4.65
C ASN A 188 -2.55 -10.32 -4.89
N SER A 189 -3.25 -11.34 -5.40
CA SER A 189 -2.64 -12.64 -5.73
C SER A 189 -3.40 -13.38 -6.83
N ILE A 190 -2.69 -14.28 -7.51
CA ILE A 190 -3.24 -15.21 -8.49
C ILE A 190 -2.74 -16.60 -8.12
N ARG A 191 -3.64 -17.59 -8.07
CA ARG A 191 -3.36 -18.95 -7.61
C ARG A 191 -4.24 -19.97 -8.31
N VAL A 192 -3.86 -21.24 -8.24
CA VAL A 192 -4.77 -22.34 -8.62
C VAL A 192 -5.94 -22.31 -7.64
N GLY A 193 -7.16 -22.31 -8.16
CA GLY A 193 -8.39 -22.38 -7.37
C GLY A 193 -8.70 -23.81 -6.94
N ALA A 194 -9.47 -23.95 -5.86
CA ALA A 194 -10.06 -25.23 -5.50
C ALA A 194 -11.29 -25.50 -6.39
N VAL A 195 -11.58 -26.77 -6.65
CA VAL A 195 -12.82 -27.20 -7.31
C VAL A 195 -14.03 -26.76 -6.46
N PRO A 196 -15.04 -26.10 -7.05
CA PRO A 196 -16.18 -25.58 -6.30
C PRO A 196 -17.01 -26.72 -5.71
N LYS A 197 -17.58 -26.48 -4.53
CA LYS A 197 -18.44 -27.47 -3.83
C LYS A 197 -19.92 -27.13 -3.87
N ASP A 198 -20.31 -25.97 -4.41
CA ASP A 198 -21.72 -25.63 -4.61
C ASP A 198 -22.32 -26.53 -5.72
N PRO A 199 -23.35 -27.34 -5.40
CA PRO A 199 -24.00 -28.21 -6.38
C PRO A 199 -24.55 -27.47 -7.61
N LYS A 200 -24.95 -26.20 -7.49
CA LYS A 200 -25.47 -25.40 -8.62
C LYS A 200 -24.38 -25.06 -9.64
N ILE A 201 -23.16 -24.83 -9.16
CA ILE A 201 -22.01 -24.55 -10.03
C ILE A 201 -21.57 -25.84 -10.71
N LEU A 202 -21.48 -26.94 -9.96
CA LEU A 202 -21.17 -28.26 -10.52
C LEU A 202 -22.20 -28.67 -11.58
N SER A 203 -23.50 -28.57 -11.31
CA SER A 203 -24.54 -28.86 -12.33
C SER A 203 -24.52 -27.92 -13.53
N SER A 204 -23.96 -26.72 -13.43
CA SER A 204 -23.77 -25.82 -14.57
C SER A 204 -22.58 -26.23 -15.44
N PHE A 205 -21.52 -26.78 -14.83
CA PHE A 205 -20.42 -27.43 -15.54
C PHE A 205 -20.88 -28.75 -16.20
N GLU A 206 -21.67 -29.58 -15.51
CA GLU A 206 -22.26 -30.80 -16.06
C GLU A 206 -23.15 -30.50 -17.27
N ALA A 207 -23.93 -29.41 -17.23
CA ALA A 207 -24.77 -28.97 -18.33
C ALA A 207 -24.00 -28.55 -19.60
N ILE A 208 -22.70 -28.20 -19.48
CA ILE A 208 -21.79 -27.96 -20.60
C ILE A 208 -20.82 -29.14 -20.84
N GLY A 209 -21.05 -30.29 -20.21
CA GLY A 209 -20.31 -31.53 -20.44
C GLY A 209 -18.99 -31.66 -19.67
N LYS A 210 -18.75 -30.87 -18.62
CA LYS A 210 -17.56 -30.95 -17.75
C LYS A 210 -17.91 -31.61 -16.41
N THR A 211 -17.08 -32.56 -15.98
CA THR A 211 -17.18 -33.24 -14.68
C THR A 211 -16.30 -32.56 -13.62
N GLU A 212 -16.49 -32.91 -12.34
CA GLU A 212 -15.64 -32.41 -11.24
C GLU A 212 -14.14 -32.68 -11.47
N ALA A 213 -13.80 -33.84 -12.06
CA ALA A 213 -12.43 -34.22 -12.38
C ALA A 213 -11.80 -33.34 -13.49
N ASP A 214 -12.60 -32.86 -14.45
CA ASP A 214 -12.13 -31.98 -15.53
C ASP A 214 -11.79 -30.56 -15.02
N LEU A 215 -12.22 -30.21 -13.81
CA LEU A 215 -11.93 -28.93 -13.16
C LEU A 215 -10.61 -28.95 -12.37
N GLU A 216 -10.05 -30.13 -12.08
CA GLU A 216 -8.88 -30.26 -11.21
C GLU A 216 -7.64 -29.60 -11.84
N GLY A 217 -7.10 -28.56 -11.19
CA GLY A 217 -5.97 -27.78 -11.69
C GLY A 217 -6.30 -26.79 -12.82
N CYS A 218 -7.51 -26.81 -13.38
CA CYS A 218 -7.95 -25.91 -14.46
C CYS A 218 -8.39 -24.52 -13.97
N ILE A 219 -8.65 -24.36 -12.66
CA ILE A 219 -9.22 -23.14 -12.10
C ILE A 219 -8.13 -22.13 -11.75
N ILE A 220 -8.26 -20.91 -12.28
CA ILE A 220 -7.47 -19.73 -11.93
C ILE A 220 -8.30 -18.90 -10.94
N CYS A 221 -7.80 -18.75 -9.71
CA CYS A 221 -8.36 -17.86 -8.70
C CYS A 221 -7.57 -16.55 -8.69
N ILE A 222 -8.24 -15.45 -9.05
CA ILE A 222 -7.72 -14.09 -9.03
C ILE A 222 -8.30 -13.37 -7.81
N CYS A 223 -7.46 -13.01 -6.86
CA CYS A 223 -7.82 -12.27 -5.66
C CYS A 223 -7.44 -10.79 -5.84
N SER A 224 -8.41 -9.90 -5.68
CA SER A 224 -8.24 -8.44 -5.88
C SER A 224 -8.93 -7.63 -4.79
N GLY A 225 -8.47 -6.41 -4.54
CA GLY A 225 -9.03 -5.55 -3.49
C GLY A 225 -8.36 -4.18 -3.40
N THR A 226 -9.10 -3.18 -2.95
CA THR A 226 -8.58 -1.83 -2.67
C THR A 226 -7.70 -1.79 -1.41
N ASP A 227 -8.02 -2.66 -0.46
CA ASP A 227 -7.35 -2.84 0.83
C ASP A 227 -7.15 -4.34 1.12
N LEU A 228 -6.68 -4.67 2.33
CA LEU A 228 -6.29 -6.04 2.70
C LEU A 228 -7.46 -6.90 3.22
N VAL A 229 -8.65 -6.31 3.41
CA VAL A 229 -9.82 -6.94 4.05
C VAL A 229 -10.98 -7.10 3.06
N ASN A 230 -11.28 -6.06 2.28
CA ASN A 230 -12.34 -6.05 1.29
C ASN A 230 -11.85 -6.67 -0.03
N LEU A 231 -11.73 -8.00 -0.01
CA LEU A 231 -11.26 -8.80 -1.13
C LEU A 231 -12.44 -9.30 -2.00
N SER A 232 -12.23 -9.32 -3.31
CA SER A 232 -13.06 -9.99 -4.30
C SER A 232 -12.26 -11.12 -4.94
N PHE A 233 -12.90 -12.26 -5.13
CA PHE A 233 -12.33 -13.44 -5.78
C PHE A 233 -13.05 -13.67 -7.11
N MET A 234 -12.27 -13.88 -8.17
CA MET A 234 -12.78 -14.22 -9.49
C MET A 234 -12.20 -15.58 -9.90
N PHE A 235 -13.06 -16.48 -10.37
CA PHE A 235 -12.68 -17.82 -10.78
C PHE A 235 -12.87 -17.97 -12.29
N MET A 236 -11.77 -18.25 -12.99
CA MET A 236 -11.72 -18.49 -14.43
C MET A 236 -11.23 -19.92 -14.67
N VAL A 237 -11.99 -20.74 -15.40
CA VAL A 237 -11.69 -22.15 -15.64
C VAL A 237 -11.15 -22.29 -17.07
N ALA A 238 -9.89 -22.71 -17.18
CA ALA A 238 -9.24 -22.97 -18.44
C ALA A 238 -9.76 -24.28 -19.08
N GLU A 239 -9.41 -24.50 -20.35
CA GLU A 239 -9.63 -25.78 -21.04
C GLU A 239 -8.81 -26.94 -20.46
N SER A 240 -7.68 -26.65 -19.80
CA SER A 240 -6.73 -27.66 -19.29
C SER A 240 -5.89 -27.11 -18.13
N PRO A 241 -5.27 -27.97 -17.31
CA PRO A 241 -4.36 -27.55 -16.25
C PRO A 241 -3.08 -26.88 -16.79
N ASP A 242 -2.66 -27.22 -18.02
CA ASP A 242 -1.51 -26.60 -18.67
C ASP A 242 -1.81 -25.16 -19.09
N THR A 243 -2.99 -24.93 -19.69
CA THR A 243 -3.47 -23.59 -20.03
C THR A 243 -3.65 -22.75 -18.77
N ALA A 244 -4.24 -23.31 -17.70
CA ALA A 244 -4.37 -22.64 -16.41
C ALA A 244 -3.02 -22.21 -15.82
N ARG A 245 -2.02 -23.12 -15.79
CA ARG A 245 -0.67 -22.84 -15.29
C ARG A 245 0.03 -21.74 -16.09
N LYS A 246 -0.01 -21.83 -17.43
CA LYS A 246 0.57 -20.84 -18.35
C LYS A 246 0.00 -19.44 -18.10
N TRP A 247 -1.32 -19.33 -17.92
CA TRP A 247 -1.98 -18.06 -17.60
C TRP A 247 -1.68 -17.57 -16.18
N ILE A 248 -1.62 -18.45 -15.17
CA ILE A 248 -1.22 -18.09 -13.81
C ILE A 248 0.20 -17.49 -13.79
N GLU A 249 1.15 -18.12 -14.47
CA GLU A 249 2.53 -17.64 -14.58
C GLU A 249 2.61 -16.31 -15.35
N GLY A 250 1.92 -16.22 -16.49
CA GLY A 250 1.82 -14.99 -17.28
C GLY A 250 1.28 -13.81 -16.48
N LEU A 251 0.13 -13.97 -15.82
CA LEU A 251 -0.48 -12.90 -15.03
C LEU A 251 0.35 -12.54 -13.79
N ARG A 252 0.96 -13.52 -13.11
CA ARG A 252 1.89 -13.27 -11.99
C ARG A 252 3.08 -12.39 -12.38
N SER A 253 3.57 -12.50 -13.63
CA SER A 253 4.68 -11.67 -14.10
C SER A 253 4.33 -10.16 -14.12
N VAL A 254 3.06 -9.81 -14.36
CA VAL A 254 2.61 -8.42 -14.55
C VAL A 254 2.01 -7.75 -13.31
N ILE A 255 1.27 -8.46 -12.44
CA ILE A 255 0.51 -7.83 -11.33
C ILE A 255 1.38 -7.07 -10.31
N HIS A 256 2.60 -7.55 -10.04
CA HIS A 256 3.53 -6.86 -9.13
C HIS A 256 4.42 -5.88 -9.91
N ASN A 257 3.80 -4.91 -10.58
CA ASN A 257 4.50 -3.84 -11.30
C ASN A 257 4.48 -2.52 -10.50
N PHE A 258 5.40 -2.40 -9.54
CA PHE A 258 5.51 -1.22 -8.68
C PHE A 258 5.84 0.06 -9.46
N LYS A 259 6.50 -0.04 -10.61
CA LYS A 259 6.75 1.11 -11.51
C LYS A 259 5.47 1.59 -12.18
N ALA A 260 4.61 0.67 -12.65
CA ALA A 260 3.30 1.03 -13.21
C ALA A 260 2.38 1.77 -12.22
N ASN A 261 2.56 1.58 -10.91
CA ASN A 261 1.83 2.31 -9.87
C ASN A 261 2.30 3.77 -9.67
N ASN A 262 3.39 4.19 -10.33
CA ASN A 262 3.99 5.51 -10.22
C ASN A 262 4.09 6.25 -11.57
N VAL A 263 3.34 5.81 -12.58
CA VAL A 263 3.31 6.44 -13.91
C VAL A 263 2.74 7.86 -13.87
N CYS A 264 3.22 8.70 -14.78
CA CYS A 264 2.81 10.09 -14.87
C CYS A 264 1.31 10.33 -15.13
N PRO A 265 0.80 11.54 -14.84
CA PRO A 265 -0.60 11.91 -15.09
C PRO A 265 -1.08 11.65 -16.53
N MET A 266 -0.24 11.85 -17.55
CA MET A 266 -0.59 11.54 -18.94
C MET A 266 -0.90 10.05 -19.16
N THR A 267 -0.06 9.17 -18.59
CA THR A 267 -0.28 7.72 -18.64
C THR A 267 -1.50 7.31 -17.82
N CYS A 268 -1.75 7.96 -16.68
CA CYS A 268 -2.99 7.78 -15.91
C CYS A 268 -4.25 8.19 -16.71
N LEU A 269 -4.20 9.27 -17.51
CA LEU A 269 -5.29 9.63 -18.43
C LEU A 269 -5.48 8.57 -19.51
N LYS A 270 -4.39 8.04 -20.10
CA LYS A 270 -4.46 6.94 -21.08
C LYS A 270 -5.07 5.68 -20.47
N LYS A 271 -4.71 5.32 -19.24
CA LYS A 271 -5.31 4.20 -18.48
C LYS A 271 -6.82 4.39 -18.27
N HIS A 272 -7.28 5.60 -17.95
CA HIS A 272 -8.71 5.91 -17.83
C HIS A 272 -9.45 5.81 -19.17
N TRP A 273 -8.85 6.30 -20.26
CA TRP A 273 -9.38 6.15 -21.61
C TRP A 273 -9.56 4.67 -22.00
N MET A 274 -8.50 3.86 -21.87
CA MET A 274 -8.54 2.42 -22.15
C MET A 274 -9.64 1.71 -21.36
N ARG A 275 -9.79 2.03 -20.06
CA ARG A 275 -10.86 1.48 -19.21
C ARG A 275 -12.26 1.73 -19.79
N MET A 276 -12.51 2.91 -20.34
CA MET A 276 -13.80 3.23 -20.97
C MET A 276 -13.98 2.51 -22.31
N CYS A 277 -12.90 2.34 -23.10
CA CYS A 277 -12.92 1.55 -24.33
C CYS A 277 -13.18 0.06 -24.09
N PHE A 278 -12.86 -0.48 -22.90
CA PHE A 278 -13.13 -1.86 -22.53
C PHE A 278 -14.52 -2.06 -21.90
N LEU A 279 -15.08 -1.04 -21.24
CA LEU A 279 -16.44 -1.03 -20.69
C LEU A 279 -17.50 -0.81 -21.78
N THR A 280 -17.52 -1.71 -22.76
CA THR A 280 -18.47 -1.70 -23.88
C THR A 280 -19.83 -2.25 -23.47
N ASN A 281 -20.88 -1.84 -24.18
CA ASN A 281 -22.18 -2.48 -24.08
C ASN A 281 -22.19 -3.88 -24.74
N VAL A 282 -23.36 -4.53 -24.76
CA VAL A 282 -23.57 -5.81 -25.45
C VAL A 282 -23.16 -5.77 -26.93
N ASN A 283 -23.39 -4.66 -27.62
CA ASN A 283 -23.04 -4.45 -29.04
C ASN A 283 -21.53 -4.21 -29.27
N GLY A 284 -20.71 -4.08 -28.23
CA GLY A 284 -19.28 -3.77 -28.36
C GLY A 284 -18.94 -2.29 -28.52
N LYS A 285 -19.91 -1.39 -28.33
CA LYS A 285 -19.76 0.07 -28.44
C LYS A 285 -19.59 0.73 -27.08
N ILE A 286 -19.02 1.93 -27.05
CA ILE A 286 -18.77 2.70 -25.83
C ILE A 286 -20.04 3.52 -25.49
N PRO A 287 -20.74 3.25 -24.37
CA PRO A 287 -21.96 4.00 -24.04
C PRO A 287 -21.62 5.42 -23.55
N VAL A 288 -22.27 6.45 -24.10
CA VAL A 288 -22.06 7.85 -23.68
C VAL A 288 -22.32 8.05 -22.18
N ARG A 289 -23.28 7.31 -21.60
CA ARG A 289 -23.55 7.27 -20.16
C ARG A 289 -22.35 6.83 -19.31
N GLY A 290 -21.45 6.01 -19.86
CA GLY A 290 -20.20 5.63 -19.22
C GLY A 290 -19.27 6.84 -19.06
N ILE A 291 -19.12 7.62 -20.14
CA ILE A 291 -18.30 8.84 -20.20
C ILE A 291 -18.88 9.93 -19.28
N THR A 292 -20.20 10.16 -19.28
CA THR A 292 -20.78 11.18 -18.40
C THR A 292 -20.57 10.87 -16.93
N ARG A 293 -20.67 9.60 -16.52
CA ARG A 293 -20.39 9.16 -15.15
C ARG A 293 -18.94 9.45 -14.74
N THR A 294 -17.96 9.28 -15.64
CA THR A 294 -16.55 9.58 -15.39
C THR A 294 -16.31 11.07 -15.05
N PHE A 295 -17.04 11.98 -15.68
CA PHE A 295 -16.85 13.44 -15.52
C PHE A 295 -17.89 14.13 -14.62
N ALA A 296 -18.85 13.39 -14.07
CA ALA A 296 -20.01 13.92 -13.33
C ALA A 296 -19.66 14.73 -12.06
N SER A 297 -18.46 14.54 -11.50
CA SER A 297 -17.96 15.31 -10.35
C SER A 297 -17.46 16.70 -10.72
N GLY A 298 -17.02 16.92 -11.96
CA GLY A 298 -16.41 18.18 -12.42
C GLY A 298 -17.30 19.05 -13.31
N LYS A 299 -18.26 18.45 -14.04
CA LYS A 299 -19.21 19.16 -14.92
C LYS A 299 -20.60 18.54 -14.86
N THR A 300 -21.61 19.36 -15.20
CA THR A 300 -22.99 18.89 -15.39
C THR A 300 -23.12 18.02 -16.63
N GLU A 301 -24.06 17.06 -16.65
CA GLU A 301 -24.31 16.19 -17.83
C GLU A 301 -24.45 17.02 -19.12
N LYS A 302 -25.20 18.14 -19.08
CA LYS A 302 -25.37 19.05 -20.23
C LYS A 302 -24.04 19.62 -20.76
N GLY A 303 -23.11 19.97 -19.87
CA GLY A 303 -21.78 20.45 -20.26
C GLY A 303 -20.93 19.36 -20.90
N ILE A 304 -21.04 18.12 -20.41
CA ILE A 304 -20.33 16.96 -20.96
C ILE A 304 -20.88 16.62 -22.35
N PHE A 305 -22.21 16.58 -22.53
CA PHE A 305 -22.83 16.37 -23.84
C PHE A 305 -22.44 17.45 -24.86
N GLN A 306 -22.38 18.72 -24.46
CA GLN A 306 -21.90 19.78 -25.35
C GLN A 306 -20.42 19.60 -25.71
N ALA A 307 -19.56 19.21 -24.76
CA ALA A 307 -18.15 18.95 -25.03
C ALA A 307 -17.92 17.76 -25.98
N LEU A 308 -18.74 16.70 -25.88
CA LEU A 308 -18.75 15.58 -26.85
C LEU A 308 -19.18 16.05 -28.25
N LYS A 309 -20.28 16.81 -28.33
CA LYS A 309 -20.79 17.37 -29.58
C LYS A 309 -19.79 18.30 -30.28
N ASP A 310 -19.08 19.14 -29.51
CA ASP A 310 -18.03 20.01 -30.03
C ASP A 310 -16.84 19.23 -30.64
N LEU A 311 -16.63 17.99 -30.23
CA LEU A 311 -15.60 17.09 -30.74
C LEU A 311 -16.12 16.14 -31.82
N GLY A 312 -17.35 16.34 -32.31
CA GLY A 312 -17.96 15.51 -33.35
C GLY A 312 -18.46 14.14 -32.86
N LEU A 313 -18.47 13.89 -31.54
CA LEU A 313 -18.90 12.61 -30.98
C LEU A 313 -20.43 12.56 -30.75
N PRO A 314 -21.03 11.36 -30.78
CA PRO A 314 -22.38 11.12 -30.25
C PRO A 314 -22.52 11.68 -28.83
N SER A 315 -23.68 12.28 -28.55
CA SER A 315 -23.85 13.20 -27.40
C SER A 315 -25.20 13.09 -26.70
N GLY A 316 -26.12 12.26 -27.19
CA GLY A 316 -27.33 11.87 -26.49
C GLY A 316 -27.05 10.91 -25.33
N LYS A 317 -27.93 10.93 -24.32
CA LYS A 317 -27.77 10.17 -23.07
C LYS A 317 -27.69 8.65 -23.26
N ASN A 318 -28.34 8.14 -24.31
CA ASN A 318 -28.39 6.72 -24.67
C ASN A 318 -27.60 6.44 -25.97
N ASP A 319 -26.81 7.40 -26.45
CA ASP A 319 -26.00 7.20 -27.64
C ASP A 319 -24.80 6.29 -27.35
N GLU A 320 -24.28 5.70 -28.42
CA GLU A 320 -23.16 4.77 -28.40
C GLU A 320 -22.08 5.27 -29.36
N ILE A 321 -20.81 5.20 -28.95
CA ILE A 321 -19.66 5.65 -29.73
C ILE A 321 -18.91 4.41 -30.25
N GLU A 322 -18.52 4.42 -31.52
CA GLU A 322 -17.66 3.39 -32.10
C GLU A 322 -16.24 3.49 -31.50
N PRO A 323 -15.60 2.38 -31.07
CA PRO A 323 -14.27 2.45 -30.45
C PRO A 323 -13.19 3.08 -31.33
N SER A 324 -13.33 3.03 -32.67
CA SER A 324 -12.44 3.72 -33.62
C SER A 324 -12.45 5.23 -33.50
N ASP A 325 -13.61 5.81 -33.17
CA ASP A 325 -13.84 7.26 -33.21
C ASP A 325 -13.39 7.90 -31.89
N PHE A 326 -13.38 7.12 -30.80
CA PHE A 326 -12.97 7.55 -29.48
C PHE A 326 -11.48 7.30 -29.23
N THR A 327 -10.60 7.94 -30.02
CA THR A 327 -9.15 7.81 -29.86
C THR A 327 -8.62 8.54 -28.60
N PHE A 328 -7.39 8.23 -28.17
CA PHE A 328 -6.79 8.89 -27.00
C PHE A 328 -6.62 10.40 -27.19
N ASP A 329 -6.27 10.89 -28.39
CA ASP A 329 -6.16 12.34 -28.65
C ASP A 329 -7.53 13.04 -28.55
N ILE A 330 -8.61 12.38 -29.00
CA ILE A 330 -9.99 12.87 -28.81
C ILE A 330 -10.38 12.89 -27.33
N PHE A 331 -10.05 11.84 -26.57
CA PHE A 331 -10.26 11.84 -25.13
C PHE A 331 -9.45 12.91 -24.40
N TYR A 332 -8.19 13.15 -24.78
CA TYR A 332 -7.39 14.23 -24.23
C TYR A 332 -8.00 15.61 -24.54
N ALA A 333 -8.47 15.84 -25.77
CA ALA A 333 -9.20 17.06 -26.10
C ALA A 333 -10.49 17.22 -25.27
N LEU A 334 -11.19 16.12 -24.98
CA LEU A 334 -12.36 16.10 -24.09
C LEU A 334 -11.99 16.48 -22.65
N THR A 335 -10.88 15.97 -22.10
CA THR A 335 -10.44 16.35 -20.75
C THR A 335 -10.08 17.83 -20.66
N GLN A 336 -9.42 18.40 -21.69
CA GLN A 336 -9.13 19.85 -21.73
C GLN A 336 -10.40 20.71 -21.85
N LYS A 337 -11.41 20.28 -22.62
CA LYS A 337 -12.72 20.98 -22.70
C LYS A 337 -13.51 20.92 -21.40
N ILE A 338 -13.51 19.78 -20.71
CA ILE A 338 -14.27 19.55 -19.47
C ILE A 338 -13.55 20.19 -18.27
N CYS A 339 -12.24 20.01 -18.17
CA CYS A 339 -11.39 20.47 -17.06
C CYS A 339 -10.20 21.31 -17.57
N PRO A 340 -10.44 22.53 -18.10
CA PRO A 340 -9.39 23.39 -18.61
C PRO A 340 -8.38 23.75 -17.51
N ARG A 341 -7.08 23.64 -17.83
CA ARG A 341 -5.97 23.86 -16.90
C ARG A 341 -5.56 25.33 -16.82
N THR A 342 -6.48 26.18 -16.36
CA THR A 342 -6.25 27.63 -16.20
C THR A 342 -5.08 27.93 -15.26
N ASP A 343 -4.81 27.04 -14.30
CA ASP A 343 -3.64 27.07 -13.42
C ASP A 343 -2.31 26.92 -14.17
N ILE A 344 -2.26 26.05 -15.19
CA ILE A 344 -1.10 25.92 -16.08
C ILE A 344 -1.00 27.12 -17.03
N GLU A 345 -2.13 27.62 -17.55
CA GLU A 345 -2.13 28.83 -18.39
C GLU A 345 -1.60 30.06 -17.63
N GLU A 346 -1.98 30.24 -16.37
CA GLU A 346 -1.47 31.32 -15.50
C GLU A 346 0.03 31.18 -15.24
N LEU A 347 0.51 29.96 -14.95
CA LEU A 347 1.94 29.67 -14.81
C LEU A 347 2.70 29.95 -16.11
N PHE A 348 2.18 29.52 -17.25
CA PHE A 348 2.77 29.74 -18.57
C PHE A 348 2.91 31.24 -18.90
N LYS A 349 1.84 32.02 -18.69
CA LYS A 349 1.84 33.48 -18.83
C LYS A 349 2.83 34.15 -17.87
N LYS A 350 2.97 33.63 -16.64
CA LYS A 350 3.96 34.14 -15.67
C LYS A 350 5.40 33.92 -16.15
N ILE A 351 5.72 32.74 -16.67
CA ILE A 351 7.08 32.42 -17.17
C ILE A 351 7.40 33.26 -18.42
N ASN A 352 6.45 33.42 -19.35
CA ASN A 352 6.69 34.18 -20.58
C ASN A 352 6.55 35.71 -20.43
N GLY A 353 6.15 36.19 -19.25
CA GLY A 353 5.94 37.61 -18.94
C GLY A 353 4.69 38.22 -19.60
N ASN A 354 3.73 37.37 -19.99
CA ASN A 354 2.53 37.68 -20.77
C ASN A 354 2.80 38.37 -22.12
N LYS A 355 3.95 38.06 -22.74
CA LYS A 355 4.44 38.69 -23.99
C LYS A 355 4.14 37.90 -25.26
N THR A 356 4.00 36.59 -25.15
CA THR A 356 3.95 35.63 -26.25
C THR A 356 2.94 34.52 -25.97
N ASP A 357 2.59 33.78 -27.01
CA ASP A 357 1.79 32.54 -26.99
C ASP A 357 2.66 31.27 -26.87
N TYR A 358 3.99 31.43 -26.89
CA TYR A 358 4.99 30.36 -26.72
C TYR A 358 6.03 30.70 -25.63
N LEU A 359 6.69 29.67 -25.10
CA LEU A 359 7.96 29.73 -24.39
C LEU A 359 9.13 29.53 -25.35
N THR A 360 10.25 30.21 -25.09
CA THR A 360 11.55 29.94 -25.73
C THR A 360 12.37 28.91 -24.96
N VAL A 361 13.41 28.37 -25.60
CA VAL A 361 14.39 27.46 -24.96
C VAL A 361 14.94 28.06 -23.66
N ASP A 362 15.40 29.31 -23.67
CA ASP A 362 16.00 29.95 -22.48
C ASP A 362 15.00 30.13 -21.33
N GLN A 363 13.74 30.45 -21.63
CA GLN A 363 12.67 30.54 -20.63
C GLN A 363 12.38 29.18 -20.00
N LEU A 364 12.41 28.10 -20.81
CA LEU A 364 12.26 26.74 -20.31
C LEU A 364 13.46 26.31 -19.45
N VAL A 365 14.70 26.64 -19.85
CA VAL A 365 15.92 26.38 -19.05
C VAL A 365 15.85 27.08 -17.69
N SER A 366 15.49 28.36 -17.65
CA SER A 366 15.30 29.13 -16.42
C SER A 366 14.24 28.47 -15.52
N PHE A 367 13.05 28.17 -16.05
CA PHE A 367 11.99 27.48 -15.31
C PHE A 367 12.43 26.13 -14.70
N LEU A 368 13.15 25.31 -15.47
CA LEU A 368 13.61 23.99 -15.02
C LEU A 368 14.62 24.11 -13.86
N ASN A 369 15.57 25.06 -13.96
CA ASN A 369 16.63 25.23 -12.97
C ASN A 369 16.20 26.06 -11.74
N GLU A 370 15.26 27.00 -11.88
CA GLU A 370 14.83 27.91 -10.81
C GLU A 370 13.53 27.50 -10.13
N ASN A 371 12.66 26.72 -10.80
CA ASN A 371 11.34 26.37 -10.25
C ASN A 371 11.11 24.86 -10.08
N GLN A 372 11.68 24.00 -10.93
CA GLN A 372 11.53 22.53 -10.79
C GLN A 372 12.66 21.87 -9.99
N ARG A 373 13.85 22.47 -9.95
CA ARG A 373 15.01 21.92 -9.23
C ARG A 373 14.85 22.06 -7.71
N ASP A 374 15.10 20.97 -6.98
CA ASP A 374 15.31 21.02 -5.52
C ASP A 374 16.70 21.64 -5.23
N PRO A 375 16.79 22.80 -4.53
CA PRO A 375 18.05 23.51 -4.29
C PRO A 375 19.03 22.77 -3.37
N ARG A 376 18.62 21.63 -2.78
CA ARG A 376 19.49 20.77 -1.96
C ARG A 376 20.29 19.76 -2.81
N LEU A 377 19.99 19.62 -4.10
CA LEU A 377 20.63 18.65 -4.97
C LEU A 377 22.04 19.10 -5.38
N ASN A 378 23.02 18.24 -5.11
CA ASN A 378 24.40 18.45 -5.53
C ASN A 378 24.50 18.59 -7.06
N GLU A 379 25.16 19.65 -7.50
CA GLU A 379 25.24 20.06 -8.92
C GLU A 379 26.09 19.13 -9.79
N ILE A 380 26.98 18.32 -9.20
CA ILE A 380 27.81 17.34 -9.92
C ILE A 380 27.01 16.05 -10.16
N LEU A 381 26.29 15.56 -9.14
CA LEU A 381 25.45 14.37 -9.24
C LEU A 381 24.14 14.62 -10.01
N PHE A 382 23.59 15.82 -9.87
CA PHE A 382 22.38 16.29 -10.54
C PHE A 382 22.71 17.59 -11.27
N PRO A 383 23.24 17.54 -12.50
CA PRO A 383 23.56 18.76 -13.25
C PRO A 383 22.35 19.66 -13.52
N PHE A 384 22.63 20.89 -13.96
CA PHE A 384 21.60 21.83 -14.40
C PHE A 384 21.12 21.47 -15.81
N TYR A 385 19.86 21.81 -16.09
CA TYR A 385 19.31 21.76 -17.45
C TYR A 385 19.99 22.80 -18.33
N ASP A 386 20.28 22.43 -19.58
CA ASP A 386 20.91 23.29 -20.59
C ASP A 386 19.98 23.49 -21.81
N PRO A 387 20.32 24.39 -22.75
CA PRO A 387 19.49 24.63 -23.94
C PRO A 387 19.29 23.37 -24.80
N LYS A 388 20.26 22.45 -24.82
CA LYS A 388 20.16 21.18 -25.55
C LYS A 388 19.08 20.28 -24.95
N ARG A 389 19.05 20.13 -23.62
CA ARG A 389 18.04 19.34 -22.91
C ARG A 389 16.66 19.98 -23.00
N ALA A 390 16.57 21.30 -22.87
CA ALA A 390 15.31 22.02 -23.09
C ALA A 390 14.77 21.83 -24.52
N THR A 391 15.63 21.85 -25.54
CA THR A 391 15.22 21.57 -26.94
C THR A 391 14.65 20.15 -27.09
N GLN A 392 15.28 19.13 -26.50
CA GLN A 392 14.77 17.75 -26.51
C GLN A 392 13.39 17.61 -25.84
N ILE A 393 13.14 18.38 -24.78
CA ILE A 393 11.82 18.45 -24.12
C ILE A 393 10.79 19.07 -25.09
N ILE A 394 11.13 20.15 -25.80
CA ILE A 394 10.25 20.76 -26.82
C ILE A 394 9.94 19.76 -27.94
N GLU A 395 10.97 19.11 -28.52
CA GLU A 395 10.82 18.10 -29.59
C GLU A 395 9.88 16.95 -29.20
N LYS A 396 9.92 16.52 -27.93
CA LYS A 396 9.15 15.39 -27.40
C LYS A 396 7.70 15.73 -27.05
N TYR A 397 7.44 16.91 -26.48
CA TYR A 397 6.12 17.22 -25.91
C TYR A 397 5.28 18.21 -26.72
N GLU A 398 5.88 19.01 -27.60
CA GLU A 398 5.12 19.90 -28.49
C GLU A 398 4.49 19.12 -29.66
N ARG A 399 3.25 19.49 -30.03
CA ARG A 399 2.48 18.87 -31.12
C ARG A 399 2.51 19.71 -32.39
N ASP A 400 2.70 21.03 -32.30
CA ASP A 400 2.85 21.91 -33.45
C ASP A 400 4.27 21.81 -34.07
N GLU A 401 4.34 21.32 -35.30
CA GLU A 401 5.61 21.14 -36.03
C GLU A 401 6.31 22.47 -36.38
N GLU A 402 5.55 23.56 -36.52
CA GLU A 402 6.09 24.88 -36.84
C GLU A 402 6.62 25.61 -35.59
N LEU A 403 6.10 25.31 -34.40
CA LEU A 403 6.69 25.71 -33.13
C LEU A 403 7.94 24.87 -32.80
N LYS A 404 7.90 23.55 -32.99
CA LYS A 404 9.07 22.67 -32.80
C LYS A 404 10.28 23.09 -33.61
N LYS A 405 10.13 23.29 -34.93
CA LYS A 405 11.21 23.78 -35.81
C LYS A 405 11.82 25.11 -35.37
N LYS A 406 11.08 25.93 -34.61
CA LYS A 406 11.51 27.25 -34.12
C LYS A 406 12.04 27.20 -32.68
N GLY A 407 12.15 26.03 -32.05
CA GLY A 407 12.56 25.90 -30.65
C GLY A 407 11.57 26.54 -29.67
N ARG A 408 10.27 26.40 -29.94
CA ARG A 408 9.18 27.04 -29.20
C ARG A 408 8.19 26.02 -28.64
N MET A 409 7.66 26.30 -27.46
CA MET A 409 6.68 25.44 -26.78
C MET A 409 5.39 26.23 -26.47
N SER A 410 4.26 25.70 -26.91
CA SER A 410 2.91 26.17 -26.62
C SER A 410 2.48 25.83 -25.19
N SER A 411 1.35 26.38 -24.74
CA SER A 411 0.77 26.03 -23.44
C SER A 411 0.31 24.56 -23.36
N ASP A 412 -0.06 23.91 -24.48
CA ASP A 412 -0.37 22.47 -24.47
C ASP A 412 0.90 21.63 -24.40
N GLY A 413 1.95 21.97 -25.16
CA GLY A 413 3.26 21.33 -25.06
C GLY A 413 3.85 21.40 -23.65
N PHE A 414 3.71 22.56 -22.99
CA PHE A 414 4.11 22.75 -21.60
C PHE A 414 3.24 21.93 -20.62
N CYS A 415 1.92 21.90 -20.82
CA CYS A 415 1.00 21.07 -20.05
C CYS A 415 1.36 19.58 -20.15
N ARG A 416 1.68 19.10 -21.36
CA ARG A 416 2.14 17.72 -21.63
C ARG A 416 3.44 17.39 -20.92
N TYR A 417 4.42 18.29 -20.93
CA TYR A 417 5.66 18.13 -20.17
C TYR A 417 5.39 17.99 -18.66
N LEU A 418 4.61 18.90 -18.07
CA LEU A 418 4.28 18.86 -16.64
C LEU A 418 3.51 17.60 -16.20
N MET A 419 2.79 16.97 -17.15
CA MET A 419 2.05 15.72 -16.94
C MET A 419 2.84 14.45 -17.30
N SER A 420 4.15 14.56 -17.55
CA SER A 420 5.00 13.45 -18.00
C SER A 420 5.92 12.88 -16.91
N ASP A 421 6.53 11.71 -17.16
CA ASP A 421 7.45 11.06 -16.21
C ASP A 421 8.75 11.85 -15.97
N GLU A 422 9.06 12.83 -16.83
CA GLU A 422 10.20 13.74 -16.63
C GLU A 422 9.92 14.84 -15.59
N ASN A 423 8.66 15.05 -15.23
CA ASN A 423 8.21 16.02 -14.22
C ASN A 423 7.59 15.29 -13.01
N ALA A 424 8.14 14.11 -12.68
CA ALA A 424 7.66 13.30 -11.56
C ALA A 424 7.94 13.97 -10.20
N PRO A 425 6.99 13.91 -9.23
CA PRO A 425 7.17 14.50 -7.90
C PRO A 425 8.11 13.68 -6.99
N VAL A 426 8.70 12.59 -7.50
CA VAL A 426 9.56 11.66 -6.77
C VAL A 426 10.70 11.17 -7.67
N PHE A 427 11.80 10.74 -7.06
CA PHE A 427 12.91 10.07 -7.72
C PHE A 427 12.48 8.67 -8.20
N LEU A 428 12.15 8.54 -9.49
CA LEU A 428 11.63 7.31 -10.09
C LEU A 428 12.66 6.15 -10.10
N ASP A 429 13.96 6.49 -10.09
CA ASP A 429 15.09 5.57 -9.87
C ASP A 429 15.12 4.98 -8.45
N ARG A 430 14.49 5.64 -7.47
CA ARG A 430 14.42 5.22 -6.06
C ARG A 430 13.13 4.50 -5.68
N LEU A 431 12.34 4.09 -6.68
CA LEU A 431 11.18 3.21 -6.48
C LEU A 431 11.59 1.74 -6.28
N GLU A 432 12.74 1.35 -6.83
CA GLU A 432 13.36 0.04 -6.59
C GLU A 432 14.28 0.09 -5.36
N LEU A 433 14.80 -1.07 -4.95
CA LEU A 433 15.69 -1.16 -3.80
C LEU A 433 17.01 -0.40 -4.07
N TYR A 434 17.20 0.73 -3.39
CA TYR A 434 18.41 1.56 -3.45
C TYR A 434 19.16 1.67 -2.10
N GLN A 435 18.59 1.13 -1.03
CA GLN A 435 19.14 1.23 0.32
C GLN A 435 20.29 0.22 0.49
N ASP A 436 21.27 0.58 1.32
CA ASP A 436 22.22 -0.40 1.87
C ASP A 436 21.46 -1.43 2.71
N MET A 437 21.61 -2.71 2.39
CA MET A 437 20.93 -3.84 3.05
C MET A 437 21.91 -4.77 3.79
N ASP A 438 23.15 -4.31 4.01
CA ASP A 438 24.24 -5.03 4.69
C ASP A 438 24.50 -4.52 6.13
N GLN A 439 23.75 -3.51 6.60
CA GLN A 439 23.79 -3.10 8.01
C GLN A 439 23.11 -4.13 8.93
N PRO A 440 23.41 -4.16 10.25
CA PRO A 440 22.70 -5.01 11.20
C PRO A 440 21.18 -4.80 11.19
N LEU A 441 20.40 -5.87 11.34
CA LEU A 441 18.93 -5.84 11.26
C LEU A 441 18.26 -4.79 12.18
N ALA A 442 18.89 -4.46 13.33
CA ALA A 442 18.42 -3.44 14.27
C ALA A 442 18.45 -1.99 13.73
N HIS A 443 19.13 -1.73 12.60
CA HIS A 443 19.24 -0.40 12.00
C HIS A 443 18.08 -0.06 11.03
N TYR A 444 17.15 -1.00 10.79
CA TYR A 444 16.06 -0.85 9.81
C TYR A 444 14.70 -0.67 10.47
N PHE A 445 13.84 0.14 9.85
CA PHE A 445 12.41 0.11 10.14
C PHE A 445 11.76 -1.08 9.43
N ILE A 446 11.34 -2.08 10.20
CA ILE A 446 10.73 -3.31 9.68
C ILE A 446 9.20 -3.15 9.64
N SER A 447 8.60 -3.27 8.45
CA SER A 447 7.15 -3.27 8.28
C SER A 447 6.53 -4.42 9.07
N SER A 448 5.64 -4.10 10.02
CA SER A 448 5.19 -5.01 11.08
C SER A 448 3.67 -4.95 11.26
N SER A 449 3.05 -6.11 11.49
CA SER A 449 1.62 -6.30 11.72
C SER A 449 1.39 -6.86 13.13
N HIS A 450 0.38 -6.31 13.83
CA HIS A 450 -0.06 -6.72 15.17
C HIS A 450 -1.42 -7.42 15.08
N ASN A 451 -1.60 -8.51 15.83
CA ASN A 451 -2.77 -9.41 15.75
C ASN A 451 -3.18 -9.73 14.29
N THR A 452 -2.20 -10.15 13.47
CA THR A 452 -2.30 -10.27 12.00
C THR A 452 -3.51 -11.08 11.53
N TYR A 453 -3.96 -12.06 12.32
CA TYR A 453 -5.10 -12.91 12.02
C TYR A 453 -6.44 -12.18 11.98
N LEU A 454 -6.62 -11.02 12.64
CA LEU A 454 -7.91 -10.32 12.73
C LEU A 454 -8.23 -9.49 11.49
N THR A 455 -9.45 -9.62 10.95
CA THR A 455 -9.94 -8.79 9.85
C THR A 455 -10.63 -7.49 10.30
N GLY A 456 -10.65 -7.18 11.61
CA GLY A 456 -11.45 -6.08 12.13
C GLY A 456 -11.33 -5.85 13.64
N ARG A 457 -12.44 -6.04 14.37
CA ARG A 457 -12.52 -5.70 15.81
C ARG A 457 -11.65 -6.62 16.67
N GLN A 458 -11.05 -6.06 17.72
CA GLN A 458 -10.31 -6.82 18.74
C GLN A 458 -11.23 -7.71 19.60
N PHE A 459 -12.53 -7.42 19.68
CA PHE A 459 -13.54 -8.24 20.37
C PHE A 459 -14.66 -8.60 19.41
N GLY A 460 -15.05 -9.88 19.39
CA GLY A 460 -16.06 -10.40 18.44
C GLY A 460 -15.62 -10.32 16.97
N GLY A 461 -14.31 -10.28 16.70
CA GLY A 461 -13.75 -10.17 15.36
C GLY A 461 -13.68 -11.51 14.63
N LYS A 462 -13.69 -11.47 13.29
CA LYS A 462 -13.37 -12.63 12.47
C LYS A 462 -11.85 -12.75 12.34
N SER A 463 -11.33 -13.95 12.60
CA SER A 463 -9.96 -14.35 12.27
C SER A 463 -9.92 -14.96 10.87
N SER A 464 -8.85 -14.74 10.12
CA SER A 464 -8.71 -15.23 8.74
C SER A 464 -7.26 -15.58 8.39
N VAL A 465 -7.08 -16.76 7.80
CA VAL A 465 -5.80 -17.22 7.22
C VAL A 465 -5.37 -16.30 6.07
N GLU A 466 -6.32 -15.75 5.31
CA GLU A 466 -6.04 -14.88 4.16
C GLU A 466 -5.35 -13.58 4.57
N MET A 467 -5.57 -13.07 5.79
CA MET A 467 -4.89 -11.86 6.27
C MET A 467 -3.36 -12.00 6.25
N TYR A 468 -2.82 -13.17 6.60
CA TYR A 468 -1.38 -13.43 6.53
C TYR A 468 -0.86 -13.33 5.10
N ARG A 469 -1.60 -13.88 4.12
CA ARG A 469 -1.27 -13.73 2.70
C ARG A 469 -1.23 -12.25 2.32
N GLN A 470 -2.30 -11.52 2.64
CA GLN A 470 -2.46 -10.12 2.23
C GLN A 470 -1.39 -9.19 2.83
N VAL A 471 -1.05 -9.33 4.12
CA VAL A 471 0.01 -8.49 4.73
C VAL A 471 1.40 -8.85 4.18
N LEU A 472 1.69 -10.13 3.94
CA LEU A 472 3.00 -10.55 3.41
C LEU A 472 3.17 -10.07 1.96
N LEU A 473 2.12 -10.22 1.13
CA LEU A 473 2.07 -9.69 -0.24
C LEU A 473 2.22 -8.17 -0.27
N SER A 474 1.66 -7.44 0.70
CA SER A 474 1.86 -5.98 0.83
C SER A 474 3.26 -5.57 1.33
N GLY A 475 4.19 -6.52 1.50
CA GLY A 475 5.56 -6.27 1.94
C GLY A 475 5.76 -6.21 3.45
N CYS A 476 4.78 -6.60 4.27
CA CYS A 476 4.98 -6.77 5.71
C CYS A 476 6.05 -7.85 5.96
N ARG A 477 6.95 -7.62 6.92
CA ARG A 477 8.09 -8.50 7.26
C ARG A 477 8.04 -9.00 8.71
N CYS A 478 7.14 -8.52 9.56
CA CYS A 478 6.86 -9.12 10.87
C CYS A 478 5.36 -9.34 11.06
N VAL A 479 4.95 -10.58 11.38
CA VAL A 479 3.54 -10.95 11.59
C VAL A 479 3.35 -11.65 12.94
N GLU A 480 2.13 -11.60 13.48
CA GLU A 480 1.81 -12.01 14.85
C GLU A 480 0.82 -13.18 14.90
N LEU A 481 1.14 -14.19 15.71
CA LEU A 481 0.41 -15.46 15.83
C LEU A 481 0.09 -15.74 17.31
N ASP A 482 -1.16 -15.48 17.72
CA ASP A 482 -1.64 -15.75 19.08
C ASP A 482 -2.09 -17.21 19.18
N CYS A 483 -1.21 -18.06 19.68
CA CYS A 483 -1.35 -19.52 19.60
C CYS A 483 -1.99 -20.08 20.88
N TRP A 484 -3.11 -20.79 20.73
CA TRP A 484 -3.87 -21.41 21.83
C TRP A 484 -4.11 -22.90 21.59
N ASP A 485 -4.29 -23.66 22.68
CA ASP A 485 -4.68 -25.07 22.59
C ASP A 485 -6.07 -25.20 21.94
N GLY A 486 -6.15 -25.90 20.80
CA GLY A 486 -7.42 -26.29 20.21
C GLY A 486 -8.09 -27.41 21.00
N LYS A 487 -9.42 -27.38 21.05
CA LYS A 487 -10.25 -28.26 21.89
C LYS A 487 -10.90 -29.44 21.14
N GLY A 488 -10.61 -29.58 19.83
CA GLY A 488 -11.08 -30.70 19.03
C GLY A 488 -10.42 -32.03 19.43
N GLU A 489 -11.00 -33.14 19.00
CA GLU A 489 -10.51 -34.50 19.31
C GLU A 489 -9.05 -34.70 18.89
N ASP A 490 -8.68 -34.17 17.72
CA ASP A 490 -7.31 -34.22 17.20
C ASP A 490 -6.31 -33.37 17.99
N GLN A 491 -6.76 -32.45 18.85
CA GLN A 491 -5.91 -31.49 19.58
C GLN A 491 -5.00 -30.66 18.64
N GLU A 492 -5.59 -30.03 17.63
CA GLU A 492 -4.89 -29.17 16.68
C GLU A 492 -4.70 -27.74 17.23
N PRO A 493 -3.49 -27.15 17.18
CA PRO A 493 -3.26 -25.78 17.64
C PRO A 493 -4.02 -24.76 16.78
N ILE A 494 -4.61 -23.77 17.46
CA ILE A 494 -5.42 -22.70 16.84
C ILE A 494 -4.78 -21.33 17.06
N ILE A 495 -5.18 -20.37 16.22
CA ILE A 495 -4.88 -18.95 16.38
C ILE A 495 -6.18 -18.18 16.60
N THR A 496 -6.23 -17.37 17.66
CA THR A 496 -7.40 -16.58 18.06
C THR A 496 -7.03 -15.52 19.11
N HIS A 497 -7.84 -14.48 19.25
CA HIS A 497 -7.67 -13.52 20.35
C HIS A 497 -8.33 -14.07 21.62
N GLY A 498 -7.49 -14.57 22.53
CA GLY A 498 -7.94 -15.29 23.72
C GLY A 498 -8.93 -14.51 24.58
N LYS A 499 -10.03 -15.17 24.97
CA LYS A 499 -11.12 -14.61 25.80
C LYS A 499 -11.88 -13.42 25.15
N ALA A 500 -11.64 -13.09 23.88
CA ALA A 500 -12.24 -11.94 23.21
C ALA A 500 -13.44 -12.25 22.30
N MET A 501 -13.93 -13.50 22.29
CA MET A 501 -15.03 -13.99 21.42
C MET A 501 -14.76 -13.84 19.91
N CYS A 502 -13.50 -13.81 19.49
CA CYS A 502 -13.13 -13.87 18.08
C CYS A 502 -13.30 -15.30 17.54
N THR A 503 -13.38 -15.46 16.21
CA THR A 503 -13.39 -16.80 15.59
C THR A 503 -12.00 -17.41 15.58
N ASP A 504 -11.92 -18.74 15.54
CA ASP A 504 -10.64 -19.47 15.54
C ASP A 504 -10.23 -19.85 14.11
N ILE A 505 -8.92 -19.94 13.85
CA ILE A 505 -8.34 -20.52 12.62
C ILE A 505 -7.23 -21.51 12.98
N LEU A 506 -6.97 -22.51 12.13
CA LEU A 506 -5.92 -23.51 12.38
C LEU A 506 -4.52 -22.90 12.22
N PHE A 507 -3.63 -23.19 13.17
CA PHE A 507 -2.23 -22.78 13.10
C PHE A 507 -1.54 -23.33 11.83
N LYS A 508 -1.82 -24.60 11.50
CA LYS A 508 -1.27 -25.28 10.31
C LYS A 508 -1.56 -24.51 9.01
N ASP A 509 -2.80 -24.05 8.84
CA ASP A 509 -3.23 -23.31 7.64
C ASP A 509 -2.56 -21.94 7.55
N VAL A 510 -2.33 -21.28 8.70
CA VAL A 510 -1.57 -20.03 8.78
C VAL A 510 -0.10 -20.24 8.39
N ILE A 511 0.56 -21.28 8.90
CA ILE A 511 1.95 -21.61 8.51
C ILE A 511 2.05 -21.92 7.00
N GLN A 512 1.08 -22.65 6.45
CA GLN A 512 1.01 -22.92 5.02
C GLN A 512 0.79 -21.63 4.19
N ALA A 513 -0.11 -20.73 4.62
CA ALA A 513 -0.32 -19.44 3.98
C ALA A 513 0.91 -18.51 4.04
N ILE A 514 1.64 -18.53 5.16
CA ILE A 514 2.93 -17.80 5.30
C ILE A 514 3.96 -18.39 4.32
N LYS A 515 4.10 -19.71 4.24
CA LYS A 515 5.02 -20.38 3.29
C LYS A 515 4.76 -19.94 1.85
N GLU A 516 3.50 -19.88 1.44
CA GLU A 516 3.08 -19.51 0.09
C GLU A 516 3.40 -18.05 -0.29
N THR A 517 3.48 -17.14 0.69
CA THR A 517 3.46 -15.69 0.43
C THR A 517 4.64 -14.90 1.01
N ALA A 518 5.39 -15.48 1.95
CA ALA A 518 6.49 -14.82 2.65
C ALA A 518 7.48 -14.12 1.69
N PHE A 519 7.85 -14.76 0.59
CA PHE A 519 8.89 -14.28 -0.33
C PHE A 519 8.38 -13.97 -1.75
N VAL A 520 7.08 -13.70 -1.92
CA VAL A 520 6.50 -13.40 -3.26
C VAL A 520 6.83 -11.97 -3.72
N THR A 521 6.79 -11.00 -2.82
CA THR A 521 7.03 -9.57 -3.15
C THR A 521 8.31 -8.99 -2.54
N SER A 522 9.05 -9.78 -1.76
CA SER A 522 10.34 -9.39 -1.16
C SER A 522 11.11 -10.62 -0.68
N ASP A 523 12.38 -10.76 -1.08
CA ASP A 523 13.27 -11.82 -0.58
C ASP A 523 13.81 -11.57 0.84
N TYR A 524 13.53 -10.41 1.45
CA TYR A 524 14.04 -10.06 2.79
C TYR A 524 13.32 -10.84 3.90
N PRO A 525 14.00 -11.10 5.03
CA PRO A 525 13.54 -12.02 6.08
C PRO A 525 12.15 -11.69 6.63
N VAL A 526 11.45 -12.75 7.06
CA VAL A 526 10.15 -12.65 7.74
C VAL A 526 10.29 -13.08 9.19
N ILE A 527 9.82 -12.25 10.11
CA ILE A 527 9.79 -12.51 11.56
C ILE A 527 8.38 -12.94 11.96
N LEU A 528 8.26 -14.04 12.71
CA LEU A 528 7.01 -14.50 13.28
C LEU A 528 7.02 -14.25 14.80
N SER A 529 6.18 -13.32 15.26
CA SER A 529 5.93 -13.02 16.68
C SER A 529 4.92 -14.02 17.23
N PHE A 530 5.36 -14.96 18.07
CA PHE A 530 4.47 -15.96 18.67
C PHE A 530 4.03 -15.50 20.07
N GLU A 531 2.72 -15.25 20.26
CA GLU A 531 2.12 -15.19 21.60
C GLU A 531 1.63 -16.59 21.99
N ASN A 532 2.49 -17.36 22.66
CA ASN A 532 2.29 -18.79 22.88
C ASN A 532 1.61 -19.11 24.23
N HIS A 533 0.39 -19.65 24.16
CA HIS A 533 -0.40 -20.16 25.29
C HIS A 533 -0.67 -21.67 25.22
N CYS A 534 -0.08 -22.39 24.27
CA CYS A 534 -0.33 -23.81 24.04
C CYS A 534 0.33 -24.71 25.10
N SER A 535 -0.26 -25.88 25.34
CA SER A 535 0.32 -27.01 26.07
C SER A 535 1.58 -27.54 25.39
N LYS A 536 2.44 -28.27 26.12
CA LYS A 536 3.67 -28.88 25.57
C LYS A 536 3.41 -29.79 24.36
N LEU A 537 2.27 -30.50 24.35
CA LEU A 537 1.89 -31.41 23.27
C LEU A 537 1.55 -30.63 21.99
N GLN A 538 0.76 -29.55 22.09
CA GLN A 538 0.44 -28.73 20.93
C GLN A 538 1.62 -27.83 20.51
N GLN A 539 2.49 -27.42 21.42
CA GLN A 539 3.78 -26.78 21.08
C GLN A 539 4.67 -27.69 20.23
N TYR A 540 4.72 -28.99 20.50
CA TYR A 540 5.43 -29.95 19.66
C TYR A 540 4.83 -30.06 18.26
N LYS A 541 3.49 -30.04 18.12
CA LYS A 541 2.82 -29.94 16.81
C LYS A 541 3.14 -28.65 16.07
N MET A 542 3.08 -27.49 16.75
CA MET A 542 3.45 -26.19 16.17
C MET A 542 4.88 -26.21 15.64
N ALA A 543 5.81 -26.74 16.44
CA ALA A 543 7.21 -26.90 16.06
C ALA A 543 7.34 -27.78 14.81
N LYS A 544 6.73 -28.96 14.83
CA LYS A 544 6.71 -29.90 13.70
C LYS A 544 6.16 -29.25 12.41
N TYR A 545 5.05 -28.51 12.49
CA TYR A 545 4.51 -27.81 11.31
C TYR A 545 5.45 -26.72 10.80
N CYS A 546 6.14 -25.96 11.67
CA CYS A 546 7.15 -25.02 11.21
C CYS A 546 8.32 -25.72 10.50
N GLU A 547 8.82 -26.85 11.01
CA GLU A 547 9.92 -27.59 10.37
C GLU A 547 9.52 -28.24 9.04
N GLU A 548 8.38 -28.93 9.01
CA GLU A 548 7.90 -29.66 7.82
C GLU A 548 7.45 -28.70 6.70
N LEU A 549 6.75 -27.61 7.05
CA LEU A 549 6.20 -26.70 6.04
C LEU A 549 7.25 -25.70 5.55
N PHE A 550 8.01 -25.04 6.44
CA PHE A 550 9.01 -24.06 6.00
C PHE A 550 10.31 -24.68 5.49
N GLY A 551 10.68 -25.89 5.93
CA GLY A 551 11.88 -26.58 5.46
C GLY A 551 13.15 -25.75 5.66
N ASP A 552 13.83 -25.41 4.56
CA ASP A 552 15.07 -24.62 4.56
C ASP A 552 14.84 -23.11 4.69
N LEU A 553 13.59 -22.64 4.56
CA LEU A 553 13.24 -21.24 4.82
C LEU A 553 13.32 -20.95 6.33
N LEU A 554 13.05 -21.93 7.20
CA LEU A 554 13.17 -21.75 8.64
C LEU A 554 14.64 -21.62 9.05
N LEU A 555 15.00 -20.51 9.69
CA LEU A 555 16.30 -20.38 10.36
C LEU A 555 16.24 -21.17 11.69
N ARG A 556 16.96 -22.29 11.76
CA ARG A 556 16.97 -23.22 12.92
C ARG A 556 18.19 -23.09 13.82
N GLN A 557 19.28 -22.53 13.29
CA GLN A 557 20.54 -22.28 14.00
C GLN A 557 21.04 -20.88 13.63
N PRO A 558 21.87 -20.24 14.48
CA PRO A 558 22.56 -19.01 14.11
C PRO A 558 23.41 -19.20 12.85
N LEU A 559 23.66 -18.11 12.14
CA LEU A 559 24.65 -18.11 11.06
C LEU A 559 26.05 -18.21 11.67
N GLU A 560 26.96 -18.91 11.00
CA GLU A 560 28.32 -19.21 11.50
C GLU A 560 29.10 -17.95 11.92
N ASN A 561 28.99 -16.87 11.12
CA ASN A 561 29.64 -15.58 11.37
C ASN A 561 28.91 -14.71 12.42
N TYR A 562 27.76 -15.16 12.94
CA TYR A 562 26.91 -14.40 13.86
C TYR A 562 26.53 -15.26 15.09
N PRO A 563 27.50 -15.58 15.97
CA PRO A 563 27.24 -16.28 17.21
C PRO A 563 26.35 -15.44 18.14
N MET A 564 25.56 -16.11 18.99
CA MET A 564 24.61 -15.45 19.91
C MET A 564 25.27 -14.91 21.19
N ASP A 565 26.56 -14.57 21.14
CA ASP A 565 27.32 -14.11 22.29
C ASP A 565 27.19 -12.59 22.50
N PRO A 566 27.13 -12.09 23.75
CA PRO A 566 26.98 -10.67 24.03
C PRO A 566 28.00 -9.79 23.30
N GLY A 567 27.51 -8.72 22.68
CA GLY A 567 28.34 -7.76 21.93
C GLY A 567 28.44 -8.02 20.43
N HIS A 568 28.01 -9.17 19.93
CA HIS A 568 27.90 -9.41 18.48
C HIS A 568 26.68 -8.67 17.90
N PRO A 569 26.79 -8.07 16.70
CA PRO A 569 25.66 -7.46 16.01
C PRO A 569 24.69 -8.54 15.48
N LEU A 570 23.45 -8.14 15.23
CA LEU A 570 22.53 -8.98 14.44
C LEU A 570 23.03 -9.09 12.99
N PRO A 571 22.75 -10.21 12.28
CA PRO A 571 22.98 -10.32 10.85
C PRO A 571 22.27 -9.23 10.05
N SER A 572 22.72 -8.98 8.83
CA SER A 572 22.04 -8.05 7.93
C SER A 572 20.77 -8.64 7.31
N PRO A 573 19.88 -7.80 6.75
CA PRO A 573 18.81 -8.27 5.87
C PRO A 573 19.31 -9.10 4.69
N ASN A 574 20.49 -8.81 4.15
CA ASN A 574 21.11 -9.57 3.05
C ASN A 574 21.52 -10.99 3.49
N ASP A 575 22.16 -11.15 4.66
CA ASP A 575 22.55 -12.45 5.23
C ASP A 575 21.34 -13.36 5.49
N LEU A 576 20.19 -12.75 5.78
CA LEU A 576 18.94 -13.41 6.15
C LEU A 576 17.94 -13.53 5.00
N LYS A 577 18.38 -13.35 3.74
CA LYS A 577 17.51 -13.50 2.57
C LYS A 577 16.82 -14.87 2.54
N ARG A 578 15.52 -14.85 2.29
CA ARG A 578 14.61 -16.00 2.23
C ARG A 578 14.58 -16.83 3.52
N LYS A 579 14.86 -16.20 4.67
CA LYS A 579 14.76 -16.82 5.99
C LYS A 579 13.53 -16.35 6.77
N ILE A 580 12.92 -17.30 7.47
CA ILE A 580 11.84 -17.13 8.42
C ILE A 580 12.44 -17.30 9.82
N LEU A 581 12.33 -16.26 10.64
CA LEU A 581 12.85 -16.19 11.99
C LEU A 581 11.66 -16.23 12.95
N ILE A 582 11.77 -16.98 14.04
CA ILE A 582 10.72 -17.07 15.06
C ILE A 582 11.18 -16.33 16.31
N LYS A 583 10.34 -15.39 16.75
CA LYS A 583 10.41 -14.69 18.03
C LYS A 583 9.44 -15.37 18.99
N ASN A 584 9.98 -16.11 19.96
CA ASN A 584 9.22 -16.83 20.98
C ASN A 584 10.05 -16.95 22.27
N LYS A 585 9.42 -17.32 23.38
CA LYS A 585 10.12 -17.57 24.65
C LYS A 585 11.10 -18.74 24.49
N ARG A 586 12.38 -18.47 24.72
CA ARG A 586 13.46 -19.47 24.74
C ARG A 586 13.87 -19.84 26.18
N LEU A 587 14.23 -21.09 26.39
CA LEU A 587 14.78 -21.57 27.67
C LEU A 587 16.14 -20.90 27.99
N LYS A 588 16.62 -21.07 29.23
CA LYS A 588 18.00 -20.68 29.55
C LYS A 588 18.99 -21.70 28.94
N PRO A 589 20.16 -21.28 28.44
CA PRO A 589 21.16 -22.20 27.87
C PRO A 589 21.53 -23.37 28.81
N GLU A 590 21.63 -23.10 30.11
CA GLU A 590 21.84 -24.09 31.18
C GLU A 590 20.81 -25.25 31.14
N VAL A 591 19.55 -24.92 30.85
CA VAL A 591 18.43 -25.87 30.80
C VAL A 591 18.37 -26.56 29.43
N GLU A 592 18.69 -25.86 28.35
CA GLU A 592 18.79 -26.47 27.01
C GLU A 592 19.82 -27.62 27.00
N GLN A 593 20.99 -27.40 27.60
CA GLN A 593 22.07 -28.41 27.67
C GLN A 593 21.71 -29.65 28.51
N SER A 594 20.76 -29.56 29.43
CA SER A 594 20.29 -30.72 30.22
C SER A 594 19.10 -31.45 29.59
N THR A 595 18.44 -30.85 28.59
CA THR A 595 17.14 -31.33 28.05
C THR A 595 17.25 -31.93 26.64
N TYR A 596 18.47 -32.26 26.17
CA TYR A 596 18.79 -32.76 24.82
C TYR A 596 18.03 -34.02 24.29
N LYS A 597 17.08 -34.58 25.06
CA LYS A 597 16.19 -35.68 24.62
C LYS A 597 14.81 -35.23 24.12
N VAL A 598 14.47 -33.95 24.15
CA VAL A 598 13.18 -33.44 23.63
C VAL A 598 13.44 -32.35 22.58
N GLN A 599 13.26 -32.72 21.30
CA GLN A 599 13.32 -31.81 20.16
C GLN A 599 12.21 -30.75 20.29
N THR A 600 12.54 -29.64 20.93
CA THR A 600 11.73 -28.42 20.98
C THR A 600 12.53 -27.36 20.22
N LEU A 601 11.93 -26.74 19.20
CA LEU A 601 12.61 -25.77 18.36
C LEU A 601 13.23 -24.64 19.21
N ASN A 602 14.56 -24.51 19.18
CA ASN A 602 15.28 -23.44 19.86
C ASN A 602 15.23 -22.18 18.98
N PHE A 603 14.18 -21.38 19.18
CA PHE A 603 13.88 -20.19 18.38
C PHE A 603 14.92 -19.05 18.57
N ILE A 604 15.16 -18.26 17.53
CA ILE A 604 16.43 -17.52 17.35
C ILE A 604 16.38 -16.07 17.85
N LEU A 605 15.23 -15.41 17.90
CA LEU A 605 15.15 -14.00 18.31
C LEU A 605 14.44 -13.83 19.67
N ARG A 606 15.10 -13.08 20.57
CA ARG A 606 14.50 -12.48 21.77
C ARG A 606 14.05 -11.06 21.47
#